data_AF-A0A6N9DFE7-F1
#
_entry.id   AF-A0A6N9DFE7-F1
#
_cell.length_a   1.000
_cell.length_b   1.000
_cell.length_c   1.000
_cell.angle_alpha   90.00
_cell.angle_beta   90.00
_cell.angle_gamma   90.00
#
_symmetry.space_group_name_H-M   'P 1'
#
loop_
_entity.id
_entity.type
_entity.pdbx_description
1 polymer ?
#
loop_
_entity_poly.entity_id
_entity_poly.type
_entity_poly.pdbx_seq_one_letter_code
_entity_poly.pdbx_strand_id
1 'polypeptide(L)'
;MQSSDNSGTSDDSITTTIDPGTYYIRVDSQQTADNAYVLSYSVTDPPDLLVNLLFIINFLAVAIGYGLATIRAIGTFRNFLILSLVFFIVSAILVIGTSYIPGLDPVATQDLGGLTLNLLLAAIGIVCSIPIGIALALGRRSHLPVLKYACVVFIEVIRGVPLITLLFMSRHMLPLTFPETVSID
;
A
#
# COMPACT_ATOMS: atom_id res chain seq x y z
N MET A 1 -0.82 13.74 -30.77
CA MET A 1 0.54 14.11 -31.21
C MET A 1 0.57 15.63 -31.29
N GLN A 2 1.22 16.29 -30.33
CA GLN A 2 1.51 17.72 -30.44
C GLN A 2 2.91 17.85 -31.05
N SER A 3 3.07 18.79 -31.98
CA SER A 3 4.35 19.10 -32.62
C SER A 3 4.85 20.40 -32.06
N SER A 4 6.16 20.50 -31.82
CA SER A 4 6.79 21.78 -31.61
C SER A 4 6.87 22.51 -32.95
N ASP A 5 6.51 23.79 -32.97
CA ASP A 5 6.64 24.66 -34.15
C ASP A 5 8.02 25.32 -34.21
N ASN A 6 8.81 25.23 -33.13
CA ASN A 6 10.19 25.70 -33.09
C ASN A 6 11.16 24.56 -33.39
N SER A 7 12.02 24.75 -34.38
CA SER A 7 13.00 23.77 -34.87
C SER A 7 14.17 23.53 -33.90
N GLY A 8 13.91 23.44 -32.58
CA GLY A 8 14.90 23.21 -31.53
C GLY A 8 15.82 24.39 -31.23
N THR A 9 15.39 25.63 -31.55
CA THR A 9 16.18 26.87 -31.39
C THR A 9 15.79 27.70 -30.16
N SER A 10 14.68 27.39 -29.50
CA SER A 10 14.29 27.99 -28.21
C SER A 10 13.49 27.00 -27.37
N ASP A 11 13.31 27.33 -26.09
CA ASP A 11 12.43 26.60 -25.19
C ASP A 11 10.98 26.62 -25.72
N ASP A 12 10.31 25.48 -25.62
CA ASP A 12 8.90 25.30 -26.01
C ASP A 12 8.18 24.49 -24.91
N SER A 13 6.90 24.78 -24.69
CA SER A 13 6.10 24.16 -23.63
C SER A 13 4.82 23.57 -24.21
N ILE A 14 4.68 22.26 -24.08
CA ILE A 14 3.52 21.50 -24.52
C ILE A 14 2.71 21.08 -23.30
N THR A 15 1.50 21.62 -23.13
CA THR A 15 0.58 21.27 -22.04
C THR A 15 -0.56 20.43 -22.58
N THR A 16 -0.62 19.16 -22.17
CA THR A 16 -1.70 18.23 -22.52
C THR A 16 -2.37 17.71 -21.26
N THR A 17 -3.71 17.71 -21.22
CA THR A 17 -4.47 16.96 -20.21
C THR A 17 -4.54 15.50 -20.66
N ILE A 18 -4.01 14.62 -19.84
CA ILE A 18 -4.02 13.17 -20.06
C ILE A 18 -4.83 12.51 -18.95
N ASP A 19 -5.57 11.47 -19.31
CA ASP A 19 -6.24 10.60 -18.33
C ASP A 19 -5.18 9.86 -17.47
N PRO A 20 -5.53 9.35 -16.29
CA PRO A 20 -4.60 8.58 -15.46
C PRO A 20 -4.09 7.33 -16.17
N GLY A 21 -2.77 7.12 -16.17
CA GLY A 21 -2.14 5.97 -16.83
C GLY A 21 -0.62 6.10 -16.98
N THR A 22 0.00 5.06 -17.55
CA THR A 22 1.43 5.08 -17.88
C THR A 22 1.64 5.65 -19.27
N TYR A 23 2.24 6.83 -19.36
CA TYR A 23 2.53 7.49 -20.63
C TYR A 23 4.04 7.55 -20.86
N TYR A 24 4.45 7.26 -22.09
CA TYR A 24 5.83 7.41 -22.54
C TYR A 24 5.93 8.63 -23.43
N ILE A 25 6.86 9.53 -23.08
CA ILE A 25 7.19 10.68 -23.90
C ILE A 25 8.28 10.24 -24.88
N ARG A 26 7.98 10.29 -26.17
CA ARG A 26 8.93 10.02 -27.25
C ARG A 26 9.11 11.28 -28.09
N VAL A 27 10.36 11.64 -28.33
CA VAL A 27 10.73 12.74 -29.22
C VAL A 27 11.18 12.14 -30.55
N ASP A 28 10.46 12.45 -31.62
CA ASP A 28 10.81 12.04 -32.98
C ASP A 28 11.24 13.27 -33.80
N SER A 29 12.44 13.24 -34.37
CA SER A 29 12.96 14.33 -35.21
C SER A 29 12.34 14.26 -36.61
N GLN A 30 11.64 15.32 -37.06
CA GLN A 30 11.00 15.37 -38.38
C GLN A 30 11.99 15.62 -39.54
N GLN A 31 13.24 16.03 -39.23
CA GLN A 31 14.36 16.20 -40.17
C GLN A 31 15.68 15.89 -39.45
N THR A 32 16.80 15.74 -40.18
CA THR A 32 18.15 15.45 -39.64
C THR A 32 18.62 16.55 -38.67
N ALA A 33 18.15 16.50 -37.43
CA ALA A 33 18.45 17.44 -36.36
C ALA A 33 19.10 16.67 -35.20
N ASP A 34 20.32 17.06 -34.84
CA ASP A 34 21.17 16.35 -33.87
C ASP A 34 21.43 17.23 -32.62
N ASN A 35 20.36 17.81 -32.08
CA ASN A 35 20.43 18.72 -30.94
C ASN A 35 20.13 17.97 -29.64
N ALA A 36 20.82 18.30 -28.55
CA ALA A 36 20.54 17.78 -27.22
C ALA A 36 19.30 18.47 -26.63
N TYR A 37 18.28 17.70 -26.24
CA TYR A 37 17.05 18.19 -25.63
C TYR A 37 16.98 17.84 -24.15
N VAL A 38 16.53 18.79 -23.31
CA VAL A 38 16.24 18.57 -21.90
C VAL A 38 14.73 18.63 -21.70
N LEU A 39 14.13 17.54 -21.25
CA LEU A 39 12.70 17.46 -20.98
C LEU A 39 12.43 17.78 -19.51
N SER A 40 11.63 18.81 -19.25
CA SER A 40 11.11 19.11 -17.91
C SER A 40 9.61 18.86 -17.91
N TYR A 41 9.11 18.02 -17.00
CA TYR A 41 7.69 17.73 -16.84
C TYR A 41 7.21 18.19 -15.46
N SER A 42 6.00 18.73 -15.41
CA SER A 42 5.31 19.05 -14.17
C SER A 42 3.90 18.49 -14.26
N VAL A 43 3.59 17.53 -13.40
CA VAL A 43 2.23 17.00 -13.28
C VAL A 43 1.48 17.93 -12.32
N THR A 44 0.36 18.48 -12.77
CA THR A 44 -0.55 19.23 -11.91
C THR A 44 -1.75 18.32 -11.66
N ASP A 45 -1.76 17.67 -10.49
CA ASP A 45 -2.88 16.82 -10.10
C ASP A 45 -4.14 17.68 -9.91
N PRO A 46 -5.33 17.19 -10.31
CA PRO A 46 -6.58 17.86 -9.99
C PRO A 46 -6.71 18.03 -8.46
N PRO A 47 -7.43 19.05 -7.96
CA PRO A 47 -7.51 19.30 -6.53
C PRO A 47 -8.26 18.16 -5.80
N ASP A 48 -7.50 17.31 -5.09
CA ASP A 48 -7.97 16.18 -4.26
C ASP A 48 -8.87 16.58 -3.08
N LEU A 49 -9.10 17.88 -2.88
CA LEU A 49 -9.83 18.42 -1.74
C LEU A 49 -11.24 17.82 -1.61
N LEU A 50 -11.92 17.62 -2.74
CA LEU A 50 -13.26 17.03 -2.76
C LEU A 50 -13.23 15.58 -2.26
N VAL A 51 -12.27 14.78 -2.74
CA VAL A 51 -12.10 13.37 -2.35
C VAL A 51 -11.79 13.26 -0.87
N ASN A 52 -10.85 14.06 -0.37
CA ASN A 52 -10.48 14.07 1.04
C ASN A 52 -11.66 14.49 1.93
N LEU A 53 -12.46 15.48 1.50
CA LEU A 53 -13.69 15.86 2.18
C LEU A 53 -14.72 14.72 2.21
N LEU A 54 -14.87 13.96 1.13
CA LEU A 54 -15.78 12.80 1.11
C LEU A 54 -15.35 11.70 2.09
N PHE A 55 -14.04 11.41 2.19
CA PHE A 55 -13.51 10.50 3.21
C PHE A 55 -13.79 11.00 4.64
N ILE A 56 -13.57 12.29 4.90
CA ILE A 56 -13.83 12.92 6.20
C ILE A 56 -15.33 12.87 6.54
N ILE A 57 -16.20 13.22 5.60
CA ILE A 57 -17.66 13.18 5.78
C ILE A 57 -18.12 11.75 6.06
N ASN A 58 -17.59 10.76 5.33
CA ASN A 58 -17.92 9.35 5.56
C ASN A 58 -17.52 8.88 6.96
N PHE A 59 -16.30 9.21 7.39
CA PHE A 59 -15.82 8.92 8.74
C PHE A 59 -16.69 9.58 9.81
N LEU A 60 -17.01 10.86 9.64
CA LEU A 60 -17.85 11.61 10.58
C LEU A 60 -19.28 11.08 10.65
N ALA A 61 -19.87 10.71 9.51
CA ALA A 61 -21.21 10.12 9.45
C ALA A 61 -21.29 8.81 10.23
N VAL A 62 -20.25 7.98 10.16
CA VAL A 62 -20.18 6.70 10.89
C VAL A 62 -19.90 6.93 12.38
N ALA A 63 -19.05 7.89 12.74
CA ALA A 63 -18.82 8.25 14.14
C ALA A 63 -20.10 8.80 14.81
N ILE A 64 -20.85 9.66 14.12
CA ILE A 64 -22.14 10.17 14.58
C ILE A 64 -23.18 9.05 14.63
N GLY A 65 -23.25 8.19 13.61
CA GLY A 65 -24.14 7.03 13.57
C GLY A 65 -23.90 6.08 14.74
N TYR A 66 -22.63 5.83 15.07
CA TYR A 66 -22.24 5.04 16.24
C TYR A 66 -22.62 5.72 17.56
N GLY A 67 -22.34 7.02 17.71
CA GLY A 67 -22.70 7.79 18.91
C GLY A 67 -24.22 7.79 19.17
N LEU A 68 -25.02 7.99 18.12
CA LEU A 68 -26.49 7.94 18.20
C LEU A 68 -27.01 6.52 18.50
N ALA A 69 -26.39 5.49 17.92
CA ALA A 69 -26.74 4.09 18.18
C ALA A 69 -26.52 3.69 19.64
N THR A 70 -25.45 4.20 20.27
CA THR A 70 -25.16 3.94 21.69
C THR A 70 -26.08 4.71 22.62
N ILE A 71 -26.49 5.94 22.29
CA ILE A 71 -27.41 6.74 23.13
C ILE A 71 -28.84 6.18 23.13
N ARG A 72 -29.32 5.63 22.00
CA ARG A 72 -30.71 5.15 21.86
C ARG A 72 -30.95 3.69 22.30
N ALA A 73 -29.95 3.01 22.89
CA ALA A 73 -30.07 1.67 23.49
C ALA A 73 -30.81 0.61 22.62
N ILE A 74 -30.72 0.73 21.28
CA ILE A 74 -31.26 -0.27 20.35
C ILE A 74 -30.09 -1.19 19.94
N GLY A 75 -30.10 -2.42 20.45
CA GLY A 75 -29.32 -3.57 19.93
C GLY A 75 -27.90 -3.25 19.46
N THR A 76 -27.02 -2.91 20.41
CA THR A 76 -25.66 -2.38 20.19
C THR A 76 -24.82 -3.17 19.17
N PHE A 77 -24.89 -4.51 19.19
CA PHE A 77 -24.04 -5.34 18.32
C PHE A 77 -24.48 -5.34 16.84
N ARG A 78 -25.79 -5.36 16.57
CA ARG A 78 -26.32 -5.37 15.20
C ARG A 78 -26.06 -4.04 14.49
N ASN A 79 -26.28 -2.92 15.20
CA ASN A 79 -26.06 -1.59 14.63
C ASN A 79 -24.56 -1.33 14.38
N PHE A 80 -23.68 -1.82 15.26
CA PHE A 80 -22.24 -1.76 15.06
C PHE A 80 -21.79 -2.52 13.79
N LEU A 81 -22.29 -3.75 13.59
CA LEU A 81 -21.99 -4.52 12.38
C LEU A 81 -22.50 -3.84 11.12
N ILE A 82 -23.73 -3.30 11.14
CA ILE A 82 -24.31 -2.61 9.98
C ILE A 82 -23.50 -1.34 9.65
N LEU A 83 -23.18 -0.51 10.65
CA LEU A 83 -22.40 0.71 10.44
C LEU A 83 -20.99 0.43 9.93
N SER A 84 -20.32 -0.61 10.47
CA SER A 84 -18.99 -1.04 10.01
C SER A 84 -19.02 -1.57 8.57
N LEU A 85 -20.03 -2.36 8.21
CA LEU A 85 -20.21 -2.86 6.85
C LEU A 85 -20.49 -1.71 5.87
N VAL A 86 -21.38 -0.78 6.22
CA VAL A 86 -21.68 0.40 5.39
C VAL A 86 -20.44 1.26 5.21
N PHE A 87 -19.65 1.50 6.26
CA PHE A 87 -18.37 2.22 6.17
C PHE A 87 -17.42 1.54 5.18
N PHE A 88 -17.24 0.22 5.31
CA PHE A 88 -16.34 -0.55 4.46
C PHE A 88 -16.77 -0.51 2.99
N ILE A 89 -18.08 -0.69 2.71
CA ILE A 89 -18.61 -0.66 1.35
C ILE A 89 -18.49 0.74 0.73
N VAL A 90 -18.85 1.80 1.46
CA VAL A 90 -18.74 3.17 0.94
C VAL A 90 -17.28 3.57 0.72
N SER A 91 -16.39 3.19 1.64
CA SER A 91 -14.94 3.43 1.49
C SER A 91 -14.38 2.67 0.28
N ALA A 92 -14.77 1.41 0.07
CA ALA A 92 -14.35 0.64 -1.10
C ALA A 92 -14.83 1.28 -2.41
N ILE A 93 -16.07 1.77 -2.47
CA ILE A 93 -16.60 2.49 -3.63
C ILE A 93 -15.82 3.79 -3.87
N LEU A 94 -15.46 4.52 -2.82
CA LEU A 94 -14.65 5.74 -2.92
C LEU A 94 -13.25 5.45 -3.50
N VAL A 95 -12.62 4.35 -3.06
CA VAL A 95 -11.27 3.93 -3.49
C VAL A 95 -11.25 3.40 -4.93
N ILE A 96 -12.29 2.67 -5.34
CA ILE A 96 -12.42 2.17 -6.74
C ILE A 96 -12.60 3.34 -7.72
N GLY A 97 -12.98 4.52 -7.24
CA GLY A 97 -13.25 5.70 -8.06
C GLY A 97 -14.60 5.58 -8.76
N THR A 98 -15.26 6.70 -8.96
CA THR A 98 -16.52 6.75 -9.72
C THR A 98 -16.44 7.87 -10.74
N SER A 99 -16.74 7.58 -12.00
CA SER A 99 -16.72 8.55 -13.11
C SER A 99 -17.70 9.72 -12.93
N TYR A 100 -18.57 9.67 -11.92
CA TYR A 100 -19.58 10.68 -11.61
C TYR A 100 -19.05 11.85 -10.77
N ILE A 101 -17.90 11.68 -10.09
CA ILE A 101 -17.34 12.71 -9.22
C ILE A 101 -15.99 13.17 -9.79
N PRO A 102 -15.85 14.42 -10.23
CA PRO A 102 -14.59 14.94 -10.73
C PRO A 102 -13.51 14.88 -9.64
N GLY A 103 -12.34 14.32 -9.96
CA GLY A 103 -11.23 14.10 -9.04
C GLY A 103 -11.21 12.72 -8.36
N LEU A 104 -12.21 11.86 -8.57
CA LEU A 104 -12.14 10.45 -8.18
C LEU A 104 -11.55 9.62 -9.32
N ASP A 105 -10.24 9.74 -9.53
CA ASP A 105 -9.54 8.85 -10.45
C ASP A 105 -9.50 7.44 -9.84
N PRO A 106 -9.89 6.39 -10.60
CA PRO A 106 -9.80 5.02 -10.14
C PRO A 106 -8.36 4.71 -9.74
N VAL A 107 -8.15 4.34 -8.46
CA VAL A 107 -6.84 3.85 -8.03
C VAL A 107 -6.59 2.56 -8.79
N ALA A 108 -5.59 2.59 -9.68
CA ALA A 108 -5.29 1.46 -10.53
C ALA A 108 -4.92 0.26 -9.63
N THR A 109 -5.36 -0.95 -10.00
CA THR A 109 -5.09 -2.16 -9.19
C THR A 109 -3.60 -2.39 -8.91
N GLN A 110 -2.72 -1.84 -9.76
CA GLN A 110 -1.27 -1.82 -9.56
C GLN A 110 -0.85 -1.07 -8.28
N ASP A 111 -1.55 0.00 -7.89
CA ASP A 111 -1.23 0.79 -6.70
C ASP A 111 -1.72 0.11 -5.41
N LEU A 112 -2.67 -0.82 -5.53
CA LEU A 112 -3.08 -1.77 -4.47
C LEU A 112 -2.08 -2.93 -4.29
N GLY A 113 -0.97 -2.93 -5.03
CA GLY A 113 0.07 -3.94 -4.94
C GLY A 113 0.59 -4.12 -3.52
N GLY A 114 0.73 -3.04 -2.75
CA GLY A 114 1.21 -3.10 -1.36
C GLY A 114 0.28 -3.86 -0.42
N LEU A 115 -1.04 -3.67 -0.54
CA LEU A 115 -2.03 -4.40 0.26
C LEU A 115 -2.00 -5.89 -0.09
N THR A 116 -1.98 -6.21 -1.38
CA THR A 116 -1.93 -7.60 -1.88
C THR A 116 -0.64 -8.30 -1.43
N LEU A 117 0.50 -7.61 -1.54
CA LEU A 117 1.80 -8.12 -1.11
C LEU A 117 1.84 -8.38 0.40
N ASN A 118 1.37 -7.43 1.21
CA ASN A 118 1.30 -7.61 2.65
C ASN A 118 0.36 -8.75 3.05
N LEU A 119 -0.81 -8.86 2.40
CA LEU A 119 -1.75 -9.94 2.67
C LEU A 119 -1.16 -11.30 2.30
N LEU A 120 -0.46 -11.39 1.17
CA LEU A 120 0.23 -12.59 0.72
C LEU A 120 1.35 -13.00 1.69
N LEU A 121 2.23 -12.06 2.07
CA LEU A 121 3.31 -12.31 3.02
C LEU A 121 2.76 -12.73 4.39
N ALA A 122 1.71 -12.07 4.87
CA ALA A 122 1.05 -12.43 6.11
C ALA A 122 0.44 -13.82 6.04
N ALA A 123 -0.27 -14.16 4.95
CA ALA A 123 -0.89 -15.48 4.78
C ALA A 123 0.14 -16.60 4.77
N ILE A 124 1.21 -16.46 3.98
CA ILE A 124 2.32 -17.42 3.94
C ILE A 124 2.98 -17.52 5.32
N GLY A 125 3.26 -16.38 5.96
CA GLY A 125 3.86 -16.35 7.30
C GLY A 125 3.02 -17.06 8.36
N ILE A 126 1.70 -16.88 8.34
CA ILE A 126 0.77 -17.57 9.26
C ILE A 126 0.75 -19.08 8.98
N VAL A 127 0.60 -19.48 7.72
CA VAL A 127 0.54 -20.91 7.33
C VAL A 127 1.84 -21.64 7.68
N CYS A 128 2.99 -21.01 7.49
CA CYS A 128 4.30 -21.58 7.85
C CYS A 128 4.57 -21.53 9.37
N SER A 129 4.12 -20.50 10.08
CA SER A 129 4.39 -20.34 11.52
C SER A 129 3.52 -21.22 12.42
N ILE A 130 2.27 -21.51 12.02
CA ILE A 130 1.38 -22.39 12.78
C ILE A 130 1.97 -23.78 13.05
N PRO A 131 2.46 -24.56 12.05
CA PRO A 131 2.99 -25.89 12.30
C PRO A 131 4.25 -25.85 13.18
N ILE A 132 5.12 -24.85 12.98
CA ILE A 132 6.31 -24.63 13.81
C ILE A 132 5.91 -24.31 15.26
N GLY A 133 4.93 -23.42 15.44
CA GLY A 133 4.39 -23.06 16.74
C GLY A 133 3.76 -24.24 17.47
N ILE A 134 3.01 -25.09 16.75
CA ILE A 134 2.44 -26.34 17.29
C ILE A 134 3.55 -27.30 17.71
N ALA A 135 4.56 -27.51 16.86
CA ALA A 135 5.68 -28.39 17.17
C ALA A 135 6.44 -27.95 18.45
N LEU A 136 6.72 -26.65 18.58
CA LEU A 136 7.37 -26.08 19.76
C LEU A 136 6.47 -26.16 21.01
N ALA A 137 5.16 -25.96 20.86
CA ALA A 137 4.20 -26.08 21.95
C ALA A 137 4.09 -27.52 22.48
N LEU A 138 4.14 -28.51 21.59
CA LEU A 138 4.21 -29.93 21.94
C LEU A 138 5.55 -30.28 22.61
N GLY A 139 6.66 -29.75 22.11
CA GLY A 139 7.99 -29.91 22.72
C GLY A 139 8.04 -29.41 24.18
N ARG A 140 7.38 -28.28 24.48
CA ARG A 140 7.23 -27.76 25.86
C ARG A 140 6.46 -28.72 26.80
N ARG A 141 5.56 -29.55 26.28
CA ARG A 141 4.79 -30.56 27.04
C ARG A 141 5.54 -31.89 27.20
N SER A 142 6.69 -32.07 26.54
CA SER A 142 7.43 -33.33 26.55
C SER A 142 7.97 -33.68 27.94
N HIS A 143 8.05 -34.99 28.22
CA HIS A 143 8.67 -35.54 29.42
C HIS A 143 10.21 -35.46 29.40
N LEU A 144 10.83 -35.24 28.24
CA LEU A 144 12.28 -35.09 28.11
C LEU A 144 12.71 -33.68 28.56
N PRO A 145 13.48 -33.55 29.66
CA PRO A 145 13.79 -32.24 30.25
C PRO A 145 14.62 -31.36 29.29
N VAL A 146 15.57 -31.93 28.55
CA VAL A 146 16.42 -31.20 27.59
C VAL A 146 15.58 -30.54 26.49
N LEU A 147 14.68 -31.30 25.86
CA LEU A 147 13.81 -30.80 24.80
C LEU A 147 12.84 -29.74 25.32
N LYS A 148 12.26 -29.98 26.51
CA LYS A 148 11.36 -29.04 27.16
C LYS A 148 12.05 -27.69 27.43
N TYR A 149 13.25 -27.70 28.01
CA TYR A 149 13.98 -26.46 28.29
C TYR A 149 14.40 -25.73 27.01
N ALA A 150 14.86 -26.45 25.98
CA ALA A 150 15.19 -25.84 24.68
C ALA A 150 13.99 -25.13 24.05
N CYS A 151 12.81 -25.76 24.02
CA CYS A 151 11.58 -25.13 23.51
C CYS A 151 11.15 -23.92 24.35
N VAL A 152 11.24 -24.01 25.69
CA VAL A 152 10.88 -22.90 26.58
C VAL A 152 11.80 -21.70 26.35
N VAL A 153 13.12 -21.92 26.33
CA VAL A 153 14.10 -20.84 26.10
C VAL A 153 13.85 -20.18 24.76
N PHE A 154 13.66 -20.95 23.68
CA PHE A 154 13.37 -20.39 22.35
C PHE A 154 12.11 -19.51 22.36
N ILE A 155 11.00 -20.00 22.94
CA ILE A 155 9.72 -19.26 23.00
C ILE A 155 9.87 -17.98 23.82
N GLU A 156 10.52 -18.05 24.98
CA GLU A 156 10.71 -16.90 25.87
C GLU A 156 11.65 -15.85 25.26
N VAL A 157 12.72 -16.26 24.56
CA VAL A 157 13.62 -15.35 23.85
C VAL A 157 12.89 -14.62 22.73
N ILE A 158 12.20 -15.35 21.84
CA ILE A 158 11.48 -14.72 20.70
C ILE A 158 10.40 -13.75 21.19
N ARG A 159 9.75 -14.04 22.32
CA ARG A 159 8.76 -13.14 22.93
C ARG A 159 9.38 -11.95 23.65
N GLY A 160 10.61 -12.09 24.15
CA GLY A 160 11.37 -11.02 24.81
C GLY A 160 12.04 -10.06 23.84
N VAL A 161 12.29 -10.47 22.60
CA VAL A 161 12.93 -9.64 21.58
C VAL A 161 11.91 -8.72 20.91
N PRO A 162 12.08 -7.39 20.92
CA PRO A 162 11.16 -6.49 20.24
C PRO A 162 11.23 -6.70 18.72
N LEU A 163 10.08 -6.84 18.06
CA LEU A 163 10.02 -7.10 16.61
C LEU A 163 10.76 -6.03 15.80
N ILE A 164 10.74 -4.77 16.24
CA ILE A 164 11.46 -3.67 15.60
C ILE A 164 12.98 -3.91 15.53
N THR A 165 13.57 -4.59 16.52
CA THR A 165 15.00 -4.90 16.53
C THR A 165 15.35 -5.94 15.48
N LEU A 166 14.50 -6.95 15.29
CA LEU A 166 14.65 -7.96 14.24
C LEU A 166 14.48 -7.34 12.85
N LEU A 167 13.52 -6.43 12.69
CA LEU A 167 13.34 -5.68 11.44
C LEU A 167 14.57 -4.82 11.12
N PHE A 168 15.11 -4.11 12.10
CA PHE A 168 16.29 -3.26 11.92
C PHE A 168 17.54 -4.09 11.62
N MET A 169 17.77 -5.17 12.38
CA MET A 169 18.88 -6.09 12.13
C MET A 169 18.76 -6.75 10.75
N SER A 170 17.56 -7.15 10.33
CA SER A 170 17.32 -7.65 8.97
C SER A 170 17.69 -6.60 7.93
N ARG A 171 17.18 -5.36 8.04
CA ARG A 171 17.50 -4.28 7.09
C ARG A 171 19.01 -4.00 6.98
N HIS A 172 19.76 -4.15 8.07
CA HIS A 172 21.21 -3.90 8.08
C HIS A 172 22.07 -5.11 7.68
N MET A 173 21.64 -6.33 8.00
CA MET A 173 22.38 -7.55 7.66
C MET A 173 22.09 -8.04 6.25
N LEU A 174 20.85 -7.87 5.77
CA LEU A 174 20.41 -8.28 4.43
C LEU A 174 21.38 -7.80 3.33
N PRO A 175 21.77 -6.50 3.24
CA PRO A 175 22.70 -6.04 2.22
C PRO A 175 24.11 -6.64 2.33
N LEU A 176 24.53 -7.16 3.49
CA LEU A 176 25.86 -7.76 3.68
C LEU A 176 25.90 -9.23 3.25
N THR A 177 24.75 -9.92 3.30
CA THR A 177 24.60 -11.30 2.80
C THR A 177 24.46 -11.41 1.29
N PHE A 178 24.07 -10.32 0.61
CA PHE A 178 24.05 -10.25 -0.84
C PHE A 178 25.28 -9.45 -1.30
N PRO A 179 26.33 -10.08 -1.89
CA PRO A 179 27.43 -9.33 -2.47
C PRO A 179 26.89 -8.36 -3.52
N GLU A 180 27.39 -7.13 -3.53
CA GLU A 180 27.00 -6.00 -4.40
C GLU A 180 27.13 -6.27 -5.92
N THR A 181 27.37 -7.52 -6.34
CA THR A 181 27.75 -7.91 -7.70
C THR A 181 26.66 -8.63 -8.50
N VAL A 182 25.39 -8.50 -8.14
CA VAL A 182 24.30 -8.84 -9.07
C VAL A 182 23.61 -7.56 -9.49
N SER A 183 24.27 -6.86 -10.42
CA SER A 183 23.60 -5.89 -11.29
C SER A 183 22.60 -6.67 -12.15
N ILE A 184 21.35 -6.76 -11.68
CA ILE A 184 20.23 -7.16 -12.52
C ILE A 184 19.93 -5.95 -13.41
N ASP A 185 20.37 -6.03 -14.67
CA ASP A 185 19.86 -5.22 -15.78
C ASP A 185 18.44 -5.69 -16.16
#